data_AF-A0A0F3KYV7-F1
#
_entry.id   AF-A0A0F3KYV7-F1
#
_cell.length_a   1.000
_cell.length_b   1.000
_cell.length_c   1.000
_cell.angle_alpha   90.00
_cell.angle_beta   90.00
_cell.angle_gamma   90.00
#
_symmetry.space_group_name_H-M   'P 1'
#
loop_
_entity.id
_entity.type
_entity.pdbx_description
1 polymer ?
#
loop_
_entity_poly.entity_id
_entity_poly.type
_entity_poly.pdbx_seq_one_letter_code
_entity_poly.pdbx_strand_id
1 'polypeptide(L)'
;MVHVNAYADLARFVEQAAAAQALAWRGMERVADLQLQALEGHARAATGLMADAMQAQDADALRAVMARGGELQREGVERAATAAGDIMGVAVQTATSLGALVGQPARA
;
A
#
# COMPACT_ATOMS: atom_id res chain seq x y z
N MET A 1 -40.16 13.26 -22.13
CA MET A 1 -38.72 13.56 -22.31
C MET A 1 -37.88 12.57 -21.50
N VAL A 2 -37.63 11.35 -22.01
CA VAL A 2 -36.89 10.29 -21.27
C VAL A 2 -35.56 9.91 -21.96
N HIS A 3 -35.30 10.38 -23.19
CA HIS A 3 -34.14 9.94 -23.97
C HIS A 3 -32.84 10.75 -23.77
N VAL A 4 -32.88 11.89 -23.07
CA VAL A 4 -31.68 12.74 -22.84
C VAL A 4 -30.83 12.25 -21.66
N ASN A 5 -31.38 11.40 -20.78
CA ASN A 5 -30.68 10.95 -19.57
C ASN A 5 -29.80 9.70 -19.79
N ALA A 6 -30.20 8.78 -20.67
CA ALA A 6 -29.52 7.49 -20.84
C ALA A 6 -28.05 7.61 -21.32
N TYR A 7 -27.75 8.60 -22.17
CA TYR A 7 -26.37 8.86 -22.60
C TYR A 7 -25.53 9.48 -21.50
N ALA A 8 -26.10 10.38 -20.69
CA ALA A 8 -25.42 10.98 -19.55
C ALA A 8 -25.17 9.96 -18.43
N ASP A 9 -26.14 9.07 -18.19
CA ASP A 9 -26.02 7.97 -17.24
C ASP A 9 -24.96 6.94 -17.69
N LEU A 10 -24.94 6.59 -18.98
CA LEU A 10 -23.91 5.72 -19.54
C LEU A 10 -22.52 6.36 -19.49
N ALA A 11 -22.41 7.65 -19.83
CA ALA A 11 -21.14 8.38 -19.76
C ALA A 11 -20.59 8.42 -18.32
N ARG A 12 -21.46 8.73 -17.34
CA ARG A 12 -21.09 8.68 -15.92
C ARG A 12 -20.68 7.28 -15.46
N PHE A 13 -21.38 6.24 -15.89
CA PHE A 13 -21.02 4.87 -15.59
C PHE A 13 -19.65 4.50 -16.15
N VAL A 14 -19.36 4.87 -17.41
CA VAL A 14 -18.06 4.61 -18.05
C VAL A 14 -16.94 5.40 -17.37
N GLU A 15 -17.17 6.67 -17.02
CA GLU A 15 -16.20 7.48 -16.27
C GLU A 15 -15.91 6.88 -14.89
N GLN A 16 -16.93 6.42 -14.18
CA GLN A 16 -16.78 5.75 -12.89
C GLN A 16 -16.03 4.41 -13.00
N ALA A 17 -16.35 3.61 -14.02
CA ALA A 17 -15.65 2.35 -14.29
C ALA A 17 -14.17 2.61 -14.63
N ALA A 18 -13.88 3.61 -15.46
CA ALA A 18 -12.51 4.01 -15.78
C ALA A 18 -11.75 4.53 -14.55
N ALA A 19 -12.39 5.34 -13.71
CA ALA A 19 -11.82 5.83 -12.46
C ALA A 19 -11.55 4.69 -11.46
N ALA A 20 -12.49 3.74 -11.32
CA ALA A 20 -12.34 2.57 -10.48
C ALA A 20 -11.20 1.67 -10.99
N GLN A 21 -11.09 1.48 -12.30
CA GLN A 21 -10.01 0.71 -12.90
C GLN A 21 -8.65 1.40 -12.70
N ALA A 22 -8.57 2.72 -12.92
CA ALA A 22 -7.35 3.49 -12.67
C ALA A 22 -6.93 3.47 -11.19
N LEU A 23 -7.90 3.48 -10.27
CA LEU A 23 -7.64 3.31 -8.85
C LEU A 23 -7.08 1.92 -8.55
N ALA A 24 -7.70 0.87 -9.09
CA ALA A 24 -7.24 -0.50 -8.89
C ALA A 24 -5.79 -0.66 -9.37
N TRP A 25 -5.45 -0.10 -10.54
CA TRP A 25 -4.07 -0.06 -11.03
C TRP A 25 -3.12 0.67 -10.10
N ARG A 26 -3.48 1.86 -9.61
CA ARG A 26 -2.65 2.61 -8.65
C ARG A 26 -2.52 1.87 -7.31
N GLY A 27 -3.56 1.19 -6.87
CA GLY A 27 -3.54 0.34 -5.67
C GLY A 27 -2.58 -0.83 -5.85
N MET A 28 -2.63 -1.50 -7.00
CA MET A 28 -1.68 -2.57 -7.36
C MET A 28 -0.24 -2.05 -7.46
N GLU A 29 -0.03 -0.89 -8.07
CA GLU A 29 1.28 -0.25 -8.15
C GLU A 29 1.82 0.09 -6.75
N ARG A 30 0.98 0.69 -5.89
CA ARG A 30 1.33 0.98 -4.50
C ARG A 30 1.70 -0.29 -3.73
N VAL A 31 0.89 -1.34 -3.87
CA VAL A 31 1.13 -2.63 -3.21
C VAL A 31 2.41 -3.28 -3.73
N ALA A 32 2.67 -3.22 -5.03
CA ALA A 32 3.89 -3.75 -5.63
C ALA A 32 5.13 -2.98 -5.17
N ASP A 33 5.05 -1.65 -5.09
CA ASP A 33 6.14 -0.79 -4.59
C ASP A 33 6.40 -1.06 -3.10
N LEU A 34 5.34 -1.21 -2.29
CA LEU A 34 5.46 -1.61 -0.89
C LEU A 34 6.08 -3.01 -0.75
N GLN A 35 5.71 -3.97 -1.61
CA GLN A 35 6.29 -5.31 -1.62
C GLN A 35 7.77 -5.27 -2.01
N LEU A 36 8.15 -4.46 -3.00
CA LEU A 36 9.55 -4.28 -3.40
C LEU A 36 10.37 -3.63 -2.29
N GLN A 37 9.87 -2.57 -1.66
CA GLN A 37 10.53 -1.92 -0.53
C GLN A 37 10.66 -2.85 0.68
N ALA A 38 9.62 -3.64 0.97
CA ALA A 38 9.67 -4.66 2.02
C ALA A 38 10.71 -5.74 1.69
N LEU A 39 10.76 -6.20 0.43
CA LEU A 39 11.74 -7.19 -0.03
C LEU A 39 13.17 -6.66 0.06
N GLU A 40 13.42 -5.41 -0.38
CA GLU A 40 14.72 -4.76 -0.24
C GLU A 40 15.12 -4.60 1.22
N GLY A 41 14.19 -4.18 2.07
CA GLY A 41 14.41 -4.03 3.51
C GLY A 41 14.73 -5.37 4.18
N HIS A 42 13.96 -6.42 3.87
CA HIS A 42 14.20 -7.78 4.35
C HIS A 42 15.52 -8.34 3.81
N ALA A 43 15.85 -8.11 2.55
CA ALA A 43 17.11 -8.56 1.96
C ALA A 43 18.31 -7.88 2.64
N ARG A 44 18.28 -6.55 2.80
CA ARG A 44 19.35 -5.80 3.51
C ARG A 44 19.48 -6.29 4.95
N ALA A 45 18.37 -6.39 5.67
CA ALA A 45 18.36 -6.87 7.06
C ALA A 45 18.88 -8.30 7.19
N ALA A 46 18.46 -9.22 6.31
CA ALA A 46 18.93 -10.59 6.29
C ALA A 46 20.42 -10.69 5.96
N THR A 47 20.90 -9.94 4.95
CA THR A 47 22.33 -9.91 4.61
C THR A 47 23.18 -9.32 5.73
N GLY A 48 22.69 -8.27 6.42
CA GLY A 48 23.37 -7.68 7.57
C GLY A 48 23.44 -8.67 8.73
N LEU A 49 22.32 -9.31 9.08
CA LEU A 49 22.27 -10.33 10.14
C LEU A 49 23.18 -11.53 9.82
N MET A 50 23.21 -11.97 8.56
CA MET A 50 24.08 -13.06 8.10
C MET A 50 25.55 -12.67 8.20
N ALA A 51 25.91 -11.44 7.81
CA ALA A 51 27.27 -10.92 7.95
C ALA A 51 27.68 -10.81 9.42
N ASP A 52 26.81 -10.27 10.27
CA ASP A 52 27.02 -10.16 11.72
C ASP A 52 27.22 -11.55 12.35
N ALA A 53 26.42 -12.55 11.91
CA ALA A 53 26.55 -13.93 12.37
C ALA A 53 27.85 -14.59 11.92
N MET A 54 28.32 -14.33 10.69
CA MET A 54 29.61 -14.83 10.20
C MET A 54 30.81 -14.20 10.92
N GLN A 55 30.65 -12.97 11.42
CA GLN A 55 31.68 -12.25 12.17
C GLN A 55 31.60 -12.48 13.69
N ALA A 56 30.56 -13.14 14.19
CA ALA A 56 30.41 -13.44 15.61
C ALA A 56 31.39 -14.53 16.05
N GLN A 57 32.37 -14.16 16.88
CA GLN A 57 33.44 -15.05 17.34
C GLN A 57 33.26 -15.51 18.79
N ASP A 58 32.35 -14.87 19.52
CA ASP A 58 32.12 -15.08 20.95
C ASP A 58 30.63 -15.07 21.31
N ALA A 59 30.34 -15.42 22.57
CA ALA A 59 28.97 -15.56 23.07
C ALA A 59 28.21 -14.22 23.15
N ASP A 60 28.91 -13.10 23.32
CA ASP A 60 28.28 -11.78 23.38
C ASP A 60 27.94 -11.27 21.98
N ALA A 61 28.77 -11.57 20.98
CA ALA A 61 28.48 -11.33 19.57
C ALA A 61 27.27 -12.15 19.10
N LEU A 62 27.15 -13.42 19.51
CA LEU A 62 25.96 -14.24 19.23
C LEU A 62 24.69 -13.67 19.87
N ARG A 63 24.77 -13.16 21.11
CA ARG A 63 23.63 -12.48 21.76
C ARG A 63 23.25 -11.20 21.02
N ALA A 64 24.22 -10.44 20.54
CA ALA A 64 23.98 -9.22 19.77
C ALA A 64 23.25 -9.53 18.46
N VAL A 65 23.62 -10.59 17.75
CA VAL A 65 22.91 -11.07 16.55
C VAL A 65 21.47 -11.45 16.88
N MET A 66 21.25 -12.21 17.96
CA MET A 66 19.90 -12.61 18.38
C MET A 66 19.03 -11.43 18.78
N ALA A 67 19.59 -10.46 19.51
CA ALA A 67 18.89 -9.22 19.87
C ALA A 67 18.49 -8.42 18.62
N ARG A 68 19.42 -8.25 17.67
CA ARG A 68 19.20 -7.56 16.40
C ARG A 68 18.12 -8.25 15.56
N GLY A 69 18.08 -9.60 15.57
CA GLY A 69 17.00 -10.36 14.95
C GLY A 69 15.62 -10.11 15.57
N GLY A 70 15.55 -10.00 16.90
CA GLY A 70 14.31 -9.67 17.62
C GLY A 70 13.81 -8.25 17.34
N GLU A 71 14.71 -7.28 17.23
CA GLU A 71 14.39 -5.89 16.86
C GLU A 71 13.83 -5.79 15.43
N LEU A 72 14.47 -6.46 14.47
CA LEU A 72 14.02 -6.50 13.08
C LEU A 72 12.61 -7.06 12.93
N GLN A 73 12.22 -8.02 13.78
CA GLN A 73 10.88 -8.61 13.77
C GLN A 73 9.82 -7.60 14.25
N ARG A 74 10.13 -6.81 15.29
CA ARG A 74 9.25 -5.73 15.78
C ARG A 74 9.07 -4.63 14.74
N GLU A 75 10.17 -4.16 14.16
CA GLU A 75 10.10 -3.14 13.10
C GLU A 75 9.30 -3.63 11.88
N GLY A 76 9.40 -4.92 11.56
CA GLY A 76 8.61 -5.53 10.49
C GLY A 76 7.09 -5.45 10.73
N VAL A 77 6.66 -5.67 11.98
CA VAL A 77 5.24 -5.56 12.37
C VAL A 77 4.74 -4.12 12.30
N GLU A 78 5.55 -3.16 12.79
CA GLU A 78 5.20 -1.74 12.74
C GLU A 78 5.09 -1.23 11.30
N ARG A 79 6.06 -1.57 10.43
CA ARG A 79 6.01 -1.20 9.01
C ARG A 79 4.82 -1.82 8.28
N ALA A 80 4.45 -3.06 8.58
CA ALA A 80 3.28 -3.71 8.00
C ALA A 80 1.97 -3.01 8.42
N ALA A 81 1.86 -2.61 9.68
CA ALA A 81 0.70 -1.88 10.18
C ALA A 81 0.55 -0.50 9.52
N THR A 82 1.65 0.25 9.36
CA THR A 82 1.64 1.54 8.66
C THR A 82 1.22 1.38 7.20
N ALA A 83 1.80 0.41 6.49
CA ALA A 83 1.45 0.14 5.09
C ALA A 83 -0.05 -0.19 4.91
N ALA A 84 -0.63 -0.98 5.82
CA ALA A 84 -2.07 -1.26 5.82
C ALA A 84 -2.91 0.01 6.06
N GLY A 85 -2.48 0.90 6.95
CA GLY A 85 -3.12 2.19 7.20
C GLY A 85 -3.13 3.10 5.97
N ASP A 86 -2.00 3.20 5.27
CA ASP A 86 -1.87 4.03 4.06
C ASP A 86 -2.76 3.51 2.92
N ILE A 87 -2.81 2.20 2.73
CA ILE A 87 -3.70 1.56 1.75
C ILE A 87 -5.17 1.87 2.07
N MET A 88 -5.57 1.77 3.34
CA MET A 88 -6.93 2.09 3.76
C MET A 88 -7.26 3.57 3.55
N GLY A 89 -6.32 4.48 3.86
CA GLY A 89 -6.49 5.92 3.64
C GLY A 89 -6.75 6.26 2.17
N VAL A 90 -5.96 5.68 1.25
CA VAL A 90 -6.16 5.84 -0.20
C VAL A 90 -7.52 5.31 -0.65
N ALA A 91 -7.97 4.16 -0.11
CA ALA A 91 -9.28 3.60 -0.42
C ALA A 91 -10.42 4.51 0.04
N VAL A 92 -10.37 5.04 1.26
CA VAL A 92 -11.35 5.99 1.80
C VAL A 92 -11.40 7.26 0.96
N GLN A 93 -10.25 7.87 0.66
CA GLN A 93 -10.20 9.09 -0.15
C GLN A 93 -10.82 8.89 -1.53
N THR A 94 -10.65 7.69 -2.10
CA THR A 94 -11.25 7.39 -3.39
C THR A 94 -12.76 7.21 -3.31
N ALA A 95 -13.26 6.50 -2.30
CA ALA A 95 -14.69 6.41 -2.04
C ALA A 95 -15.32 7.80 -1.84
N THR A 96 -14.64 8.70 -1.11
CA THR A 96 -15.07 10.09 -0.93
C THR A 96 -15.09 10.85 -2.25
N SER A 97 -14.06 10.71 -3.10
CA SER A 97 -13.97 11.39 -4.40
C SER A 97 -15.06 10.90 -5.37
N LEU A 98 -15.35 9.60 -5.38
CA LEU A 98 -16.46 9.01 -6.14
C LEU A 98 -17.81 9.51 -5.63
N GLY A 99 -18.00 9.57 -4.32
CA GLY A 99 -19.20 10.15 -3.71
C GLY A 99 -19.40 11.62 -4.08
N ALA A 100 -18.33 12.41 -4.15
CA ALA A 100 -18.38 13.81 -4.56
C ALA A 100 -18.77 13.98 -6.04
N LEU A 101 -18.34 13.07 -6.93
CA LEU A 101 -18.73 13.07 -8.35
C LEU A 101 -20.21 12.73 -8.55
N VAL A 102 -20.75 11.81 -7.73
CA VAL A 102 -22.19 11.47 -7.72
C VAL A 102 -23.03 12.60 -7.10
N GLY A 103 -22.48 13.30 -6.11
CA GLY A 103 -23.17 14.36 -5.36
C GLY A 103 -23.23 15.73 -6.04
N GLN A 104 -22.56 15.96 -7.17
CA GLN A 104 -22.68 17.22 -7.91
C GLN A 104 -23.93 17.21 -8.80
N PRO A 105 -25.01 17.95 -8.46
CA PRO A 105 -26.06 18.22 -9.42
C PRO A 105 -25.47 19.08 -10.54
N ALA A 106 -25.83 18.74 -11.79
CA ALA A 106 -25.53 19.56 -12.94
C ALA A 106 -26.04 20.97 -12.65
N ARG A 107 -25.12 21.95 -12.57
CA ARG A 107 -25.52 23.35 -12.58
C ARG A 107 -26.19 23.61 -13.92
N ALA A 108 -27.51 23.77 -13.90
CA ALA A 108 -28.30 24.44 -14.90
C ALA A 108 -28.64 25.84 -14.37
#